data_AF-A0A3C1TER8-F1
#
_entry.id   AF-A0A3C1TER8-F1
#
_cell.length_a   1.000
_cell.length_b   1.000
_cell.length_c   1.000
_cell.angle_alpha   90.00
_cell.angle_beta   90.00
_cell.angle_gamma   90.00
#
_symmetry.space_group_name_H-M   'P 1'
#
loop_
_entity.id
_entity.type
_entity.pdbx_description
1 polymer ?
#
loop_
_entity_poly.entity_id
_entity_poly.type
_entity_poly.pdbx_seq_one_letter_code
_entity_poly.pdbx_strand_id
1 'polypeptide(L)'
;VIKLKDSAYSSWCYFLLGLWLGLLPFAKFQTIPMGLVLALFLVFFLFKTQQWKRLLALIGGGVLPLLLVNGYYYHYDQLGTFWNDYFWSYYYYSFSTVHSKLETTNRFSPLTIGRFVFQPAATRVFWAVQVVLILTGVVQFLRFPARRVVVSRSVMGLAVGVALVSLYAVLQAGNPFDHYLLFLFVPSVVLAGFCSLYFSPKTFSSLWTVALLAIALEGVRNVVAFPLGAVPKLPKSDAMIRKAIQANIFPNETMTIWGYADRFFVYEHLPAGNRLPHSYWIYTKSPLQTHRQRELIDDLDQNKPALFMDAMVAPVSTIYVPDNVNYRHEKFPIIAKYVREHYTLVDVVKGARFYRRKKE
;
A
#
# COMPACT_ATOMS: atom_id res chain seq x y z
N VAL A 1 -4.15 37.43 14.43
CA VAL A 1 -2.99 36.55 14.71
C VAL A 1 -3.35 35.67 15.88
N ILE A 2 -3.68 34.40 15.66
CA ILE A 2 -3.82 33.45 16.76
C ILE A 2 -2.41 33.28 17.33
N LYS A 3 -2.13 33.90 18.49
CA LYS A 3 -0.94 33.58 19.27
C LYS A 3 -1.15 32.15 19.77
N LEU A 4 -0.60 31.17 19.05
CA LEU A 4 -0.42 29.83 19.59
C LEU A 4 0.34 30.02 20.90
N LYS A 5 -0.30 29.65 22.02
CA LYS A 5 0.31 29.75 23.35
C LYS A 5 1.65 29.01 23.29
N ASP A 6 2.74 29.68 23.63
CA ASP A 6 4.08 29.11 23.82
C ASP A 6 4.14 28.19 25.07
N SER A 7 3.03 27.57 25.48
CA SER A 7 3.05 26.52 26.47
C SER A 7 3.70 25.30 25.82
N ALA A 8 4.99 25.17 26.08
CA ALA A 8 5.80 24.10 25.56
C ALA A 8 5.14 22.74 25.88
N TYR A 9 4.75 22.00 24.84
CA TYR A 9 4.00 20.74 24.95
C TYR A 9 4.66 19.77 25.95
N SER A 10 3.86 19.01 26.69
CA SER A 10 4.37 18.05 27.67
C SER A 10 5.17 16.93 27.00
N SER A 11 6.07 16.26 27.74
CA SER A 11 6.80 15.09 27.23
C SER A 11 5.85 13.98 26.76
N TRP A 12 4.65 13.90 27.33
CA TRP A 12 3.63 12.95 26.90
C TRP A 12 3.16 13.19 25.46
N CYS A 13 3.01 14.45 25.04
CA CYS A 13 2.69 14.76 23.65
C CYS A 13 3.77 14.25 22.67
N TYR A 14 5.05 14.37 23.05
CA TYR A 14 6.17 13.85 22.25
C TYR A 14 6.23 12.33 22.26
N PHE A 15 5.93 11.69 23.39
CA PHE A 15 5.79 10.23 23.46
C PHE A 15 4.70 9.72 22.53
N LEU A 16 3.50 10.33 22.58
CA LEU A 16 2.41 9.99 21.67
C LEU A 16 2.81 10.22 20.21
N LEU A 17 3.42 11.36 19.89
CA LEU A 17 3.90 11.63 18.54
C LEU A 17 4.92 10.57 18.07
N GLY A 18 5.82 10.15 18.95
CA GLY A 18 6.73 9.05 18.72
C GLY A 18 5.98 7.76 18.40
N LEU A 19 4.99 7.41 19.22
CA LEU A 19 4.16 6.22 19.03
C LEU A 19 3.44 6.23 17.67
N TRP A 20 2.87 7.37 17.26
CA TRP A 20 2.27 7.52 15.93
C TRP A 20 3.30 7.31 14.80
N LEU A 21 4.50 7.86 14.93
CA LEU A 21 5.58 7.68 13.95
C LEU A 21 6.07 6.22 13.92
N GLY A 22 6.16 5.55 15.07
CA GLY A 22 6.54 4.15 15.18
C GLY A 22 5.51 3.17 14.62
N LEU A 23 4.24 3.59 14.50
CA LEU A 23 3.17 2.81 13.89
C LEU A 23 3.14 2.90 12.35
N LEU A 24 3.79 3.90 11.75
CA LEU A 24 3.80 4.11 10.30
C LEU A 24 4.27 2.89 9.49
N PRO A 25 5.37 2.18 9.85
CA PRO A 25 5.80 0.98 9.15
C PRO A 25 4.71 -0.09 9.07
N PHE A 26 3.82 -0.16 10.08
CA PHE A 26 2.75 -1.15 10.20
C PHE A 26 1.45 -0.73 9.51
N ALA A 27 1.20 0.58 9.37
CA ALA A 27 0.03 1.10 8.67
C ALA A 27 0.17 0.91 7.16
N LYS A 28 1.31 1.33 6.60
CA LYS A 28 1.68 1.08 5.20
C LYS A 28 3.17 1.31 5.03
N PHE A 29 3.88 0.30 4.55
CA PHE A 29 5.35 0.31 4.50
C PHE A 29 5.94 1.49 3.68
N GLN A 30 5.24 1.97 2.64
CA GLN A 30 5.67 3.14 1.87
C GLN A 30 5.66 4.47 2.69
N THR A 31 5.10 4.50 3.89
CA THR A 31 5.08 5.70 4.76
C THR A 31 6.39 5.93 5.51
N ILE A 32 7.27 4.93 5.58
CA ILE A 32 8.54 5.01 6.34
C ILE A 32 9.35 6.26 5.97
N PRO A 33 9.60 6.58 4.69
CA PRO A 33 10.38 7.77 4.34
C PRO A 33 9.75 9.07 4.88
N MET A 34 8.42 9.22 4.81
CA MET A 34 7.71 10.38 5.33
C MET A 34 7.84 10.47 6.86
N GLY A 35 7.66 9.33 7.55
CA GLY A 35 7.83 9.23 8.99
C GLY A 35 9.24 9.62 9.44
N LEU A 36 10.27 9.18 8.71
CA LEU A 36 11.66 9.52 8.99
C LEU A 36 11.94 11.02 8.83
N VAL A 37 11.42 11.68 7.78
CA VAL A 37 11.58 13.14 7.61
C VAL A 37 10.96 13.90 8.78
N LEU A 38 9.74 13.52 9.20
CA LEU A 38 9.07 14.13 10.35
C LEU A 38 9.85 13.89 11.64
N ALA A 39 10.27 12.65 11.89
CA ALA A 39 11.05 12.28 13.07
C ALA A 39 12.39 13.05 13.14
N LEU A 40 13.15 13.08 12.05
CA LEU A 40 14.43 13.77 11.98
C LEU A 40 14.28 15.27 12.18
N PHE A 41 13.23 15.88 11.63
CA PHE A 41 12.95 17.30 11.86
C PHE A 41 12.67 17.59 13.34
N LEU A 42 11.87 16.77 14.01
CA LEU A 42 11.55 16.91 15.42
C LEU A 42 12.79 16.66 16.30
N VAL A 43 13.57 15.63 16.00
CA VAL A 43 14.82 15.31 16.69
C VAL A 43 15.79 16.49 16.57
N PHE A 44 15.99 17.01 15.36
CA PHE A 44 16.85 18.18 15.13
C PHE A 44 16.41 19.39 15.95
N PHE A 45 15.10 19.69 15.98
CA PHE A 45 14.57 20.82 16.75
C PHE A 45 14.73 20.64 18.26
N LEU A 46 14.39 19.45 18.78
CA LEU A 46 14.51 19.13 20.21
C LEU A 46 15.98 19.10 20.67
N PHE A 47 16.87 18.60 19.83
CA PHE A 47 18.31 18.62 20.08
C PHE A 47 18.84 20.05 20.13
N LYS A 48 18.51 20.87 19.13
CA LYS A 48 18.92 22.29 19.06
C LYS A 48 18.42 23.11 20.26
N THR A 49 17.24 22.78 20.77
CA THR A 49 16.63 23.44 21.93
C THR A 49 16.96 22.76 23.26
N GLN A 50 17.85 21.76 23.26
CA GLN A 50 18.31 21.03 24.45
C GLN A 50 17.17 20.39 25.27
N GLN A 51 16.08 19.98 24.62
CA GLN A 51 14.90 19.42 25.26
C GLN A 51 15.01 17.88 25.42
N TRP A 52 16.04 17.41 26.12
CA TRP A 52 16.40 15.99 26.23
C TRP A 52 15.29 15.07 26.71
N LYS A 53 14.52 15.48 27.73
CA LYS A 53 13.39 14.67 28.24
C LYS A 53 12.33 14.40 27.18
N ARG A 54 12.07 15.38 26.31
CA ARG A 54 11.10 15.26 25.21
C ARG A 54 11.66 14.46 24.05
N LEU A 55 12.96 14.58 23.78
CA LEU A 55 13.65 13.76 22.80
C LEU A 55 13.61 12.27 23.20
N LEU A 56 13.92 11.94 24.45
CA LEU A 56 13.82 10.58 24.97
C LEU A 56 12.38 10.06 24.93
N ALA A 57 11.39 10.91 25.25
CA ALA A 57 9.98 10.55 25.12
C ALA A 57 9.60 10.23 23.67
N LEU A 58 10.02 11.05 22.70
CA LEU A 58 9.81 10.81 21.27
C LEU A 58 10.41 9.49 20.80
N ILE A 59 11.67 9.22 21.17
CA ILE A 59 12.37 7.99 20.80
C ILE A 59 11.70 6.78 21.45
N GLY A 60 11.42 6.85 22.76
CA GLY A 60 10.73 5.78 23.49
C GLY A 60 9.37 5.46 22.89
N GLY A 61 8.59 6.48 22.53
CA GLY A 61 7.33 6.32 21.81
C GLY A 61 7.51 5.66 20.45
N GLY A 62 8.52 6.05 19.67
CA GLY A 62 8.77 5.51 18.33
C GLY A 62 9.26 4.07 18.30
N VAL A 63 10.05 3.66 19.31
CA VAL A 63 10.59 2.30 19.41
C VAL A 63 9.55 1.33 19.99
N LEU A 64 8.63 1.80 20.83
CA LEU A 64 7.68 0.93 21.53
C LEU A 64 6.82 0.06 20.59
N PRO A 65 6.17 0.58 19.52
CA PRO A 65 5.41 -0.25 18.58
C PRO A 65 6.25 -1.36 17.95
N LEU A 66 7.50 -1.06 17.58
CA LEU A 66 8.41 -2.05 17.01
C LEU A 66 8.70 -3.17 18.00
N LEU A 67 8.98 -2.84 19.26
CA LEU A 67 9.24 -3.83 20.31
C LEU A 67 8.00 -4.68 20.62
N LEU A 68 6.81 -4.07 20.69
CA LEU A 68 5.57 -4.80 20.98
C LEU A 68 5.25 -5.80 19.86
N VAL A 69 5.33 -5.38 18.60
CA VAL A 69 5.03 -6.25 17.46
C VAL A 69 6.07 -7.37 17.35
N ASN A 70 7.37 -7.06 17.47
CA ASN A 70 8.42 -8.09 17.43
C ASN A 70 8.32 -9.05 18.62
N GLY A 71 8.05 -8.53 19.82
CA GLY A 71 7.85 -9.34 21.02
C GLY A 71 6.67 -10.30 20.88
N TYR A 72 5.56 -9.86 20.28
CA TYR A 72 4.42 -10.71 19.97
C TYR A 72 4.81 -11.87 19.04
N TYR A 73 5.44 -11.59 17.89
CA TYR A 73 5.82 -12.66 16.95
C TYR A 73 6.94 -13.55 17.47
N TYR A 74 7.85 -13.01 18.30
CA TYR A 74 8.86 -13.79 18.99
C TYR A 74 8.22 -14.78 19.98
N HIS A 75 7.20 -14.36 20.74
CA HIS A 75 6.49 -15.23 21.68
C HIS A 75 5.85 -16.45 21.02
N TYR A 76 5.39 -16.33 19.77
CA TYR A 76 4.77 -17.42 19.00
C TYR A 76 5.73 -18.19 18.09
N ASP A 77 7.04 -17.93 18.17
CA ASP A 77 8.05 -18.51 17.24
C ASP A 77 7.75 -18.23 15.76
N GLN A 78 7.12 -17.08 15.48
CA GLN A 78 6.72 -16.63 14.15
C GLN A 78 7.53 -15.41 13.68
N LEU A 79 8.62 -15.06 14.38
CA LEU A 79 9.42 -13.87 14.07
C LEU A 79 10.00 -13.94 12.66
N GLY A 80 10.55 -15.10 12.26
CA GLY A 80 11.12 -15.28 10.93
C GLY A 80 10.08 -15.09 9.81
N THR A 81 8.93 -15.76 9.92
CA THR A 81 7.81 -15.61 8.99
C THR A 81 7.33 -14.15 8.93
N PHE A 82 7.12 -13.52 10.08
CA PHE A 82 6.69 -12.11 10.12
C PHE A 82 7.66 -11.19 9.38
N TRP A 83 8.96 -11.32 9.60
CA TRP A 83 9.95 -10.49 8.90
C TRP A 83 9.99 -10.77 7.40
N ASN A 84 9.88 -12.04 6.99
CA ASN A 84 9.86 -12.41 5.57
C ASN A 84 8.61 -11.90 4.85
N ASP A 85 7.43 -12.18 5.40
CA ASP A 85 6.16 -11.88 4.75
C ASP A 85 5.71 -10.43 4.91
N TYR A 86 6.15 -9.75 5.96
CA TYR A 86 5.89 -8.32 6.14
C TYR A 86 7.04 -7.48 5.58
N PHE A 87 8.16 -7.40 6.30
CA PHE A 87 9.25 -6.45 6.01
C PHE A 87 9.94 -6.72 4.68
N TRP A 88 10.43 -7.95 4.46
CA TRP A 88 11.14 -8.28 3.23
C TRP A 88 10.22 -8.29 2.01
N SER A 89 8.98 -8.76 2.18
CA SER A 89 7.96 -8.69 1.14
C SER A 89 7.73 -7.26 0.66
N TYR A 90 7.47 -6.33 1.58
CA TYR A 90 7.26 -4.93 1.22
C TYR A 90 8.54 -4.24 0.74
N TYR A 91 9.70 -4.61 1.26
CA TYR A 91 10.98 -4.13 0.75
C TYR A 91 11.16 -4.52 -0.73
N TYR A 92 11.02 -5.81 -1.07
CA TYR A 92 11.17 -6.25 -2.46
C TYR A 92 10.07 -5.69 -3.36
N TYR A 93 8.84 -5.57 -2.85
CA TYR A 93 7.73 -5.02 -3.61
C TYR A 93 7.87 -3.51 -3.88
N SER A 94 8.20 -2.72 -2.85
CA SER A 94 8.15 -1.26 -2.93
C SER A 94 9.51 -0.59 -3.11
N PHE A 95 10.61 -1.20 -2.68
CA PHE A 95 11.93 -0.57 -2.65
C PHE A 95 12.97 -1.22 -3.56
N SER A 96 12.57 -2.23 -4.35
CA SER A 96 13.45 -2.91 -5.31
C SER A 96 12.90 -2.89 -6.74
N THR A 97 13.60 -3.54 -7.67
CA THR A 97 13.16 -3.79 -9.05
C THR A 97 12.53 -5.17 -9.25
N VAL A 98 12.45 -6.00 -8.21
CA VAL A 98 11.97 -7.39 -8.31
C VAL A 98 10.55 -7.48 -8.90
N HIS A 99 9.67 -6.56 -8.51
CA HIS A 99 8.25 -6.57 -8.90
C HIS A 99 7.84 -5.38 -9.79
N SER A 100 8.79 -4.74 -10.47
CA SER A 100 8.49 -3.67 -11.43
C SER A 100 9.40 -3.76 -12.64
N LYS A 101 8.79 -3.69 -13.84
CA LYS A 101 9.51 -3.65 -15.12
C LYS A 101 10.20 -2.30 -15.36
N LEU A 102 9.86 -1.27 -14.57
CA LEU A 102 10.39 0.07 -14.76
C LEU A 102 11.70 0.22 -13.97
N GLU A 103 12.78 0.54 -14.67
CA GLU A 103 14.06 0.87 -14.06
C GLU A 103 13.96 2.08 -13.13
N THR A 104 14.77 2.10 -12.08
CA THR A 104 14.73 3.14 -11.03
C THR A 104 14.87 4.56 -11.60
N THR A 105 15.76 4.79 -12.55
CA THR A 105 15.95 6.11 -13.19
C THR A 105 14.68 6.58 -13.92
N ASN A 106 14.03 5.65 -14.62
CA ASN A 106 12.81 5.94 -15.38
C ASN A 106 11.60 6.19 -14.46
N ARG A 107 11.60 5.70 -13.22
CA ARG A 107 10.54 5.99 -12.21
C ARG A 107 10.45 7.48 -11.89
N PHE A 108 11.58 8.18 -11.87
CA PHE A 108 11.69 9.58 -11.46
C PHE A 108 11.82 10.55 -12.64
N SER A 109 11.65 10.09 -13.88
CA SER A 109 11.67 11.00 -15.03
C SER A 109 10.49 11.99 -14.95
N PRO A 110 10.66 13.26 -15.37
CA PRO A 110 9.55 14.23 -15.38
C PRO A 110 8.33 13.75 -16.17
N LEU A 111 8.56 12.99 -17.25
CA LEU A 111 7.50 12.40 -18.06
C LEU A 111 6.72 11.33 -17.28
N THR A 112 7.42 10.43 -16.58
CA THR A 112 6.78 9.40 -15.73
C THR A 112 5.99 10.05 -14.60
N ILE A 113 6.57 11.05 -13.94
CA ILE A 113 5.92 11.80 -12.87
C ILE A 113 4.64 12.46 -13.39
N GLY A 114 4.73 13.19 -14.50
CA GLY A 114 3.58 13.83 -15.12
C GLY A 114 2.51 12.83 -15.53
N ARG A 115 2.89 11.76 -16.23
CA ARG A 115 1.95 10.69 -16.62
C ARG A 115 1.26 10.12 -15.40
N PHE A 116 2.01 9.77 -14.35
CA PHE A 116 1.45 9.14 -13.18
C PHE A 116 0.49 10.04 -12.39
N VAL A 117 0.88 11.30 -12.15
CA VAL A 117 0.07 12.27 -11.42
C VAL A 117 -1.20 12.65 -12.20
N PHE A 118 -1.11 12.81 -13.51
CA PHE A 118 -2.23 13.28 -14.34
C PHE A 118 -3.03 12.17 -15.03
N GLN A 119 -2.60 10.90 -14.95
CA GLN A 119 -3.31 9.77 -15.54
C GLN A 119 -4.74 9.64 -14.98
N PRO A 120 -4.96 9.59 -13.64
CA PRO A 120 -6.28 9.29 -13.11
C PRO A 120 -7.23 10.44 -13.39
N ALA A 121 -8.25 10.16 -14.21
CA ALA A 121 -9.21 11.18 -14.62
C ALA A 121 -9.88 11.83 -13.40
N ALA A 122 -10.12 11.04 -12.34
CA ALA A 122 -10.79 11.46 -11.11
C ALA A 122 -10.06 12.53 -10.29
N THR A 123 -8.74 12.72 -10.48
CA THR A 123 -7.94 13.64 -9.66
C THR A 123 -7.11 14.61 -10.49
N ARG A 124 -7.26 14.62 -11.81
CA ARG A 124 -6.40 15.38 -12.73
C ARG A 124 -6.53 16.88 -12.51
N VAL A 125 -7.75 17.38 -12.28
CA VAL A 125 -8.00 18.81 -12.05
C VAL A 125 -7.41 19.24 -10.72
N PHE A 126 -7.58 18.43 -9.67
CA PHE A 126 -6.92 18.66 -8.38
C PHE A 126 -5.41 18.85 -8.54
N TRP A 127 -4.72 17.95 -9.24
CA TRP A 127 -3.27 18.06 -9.43
C TRP A 127 -2.85 19.28 -10.26
N ALA A 128 -3.63 19.64 -11.28
CA ALA A 128 -3.35 20.84 -12.08
C ALA A 128 -3.44 22.11 -11.22
N VAL A 129 -4.45 22.18 -10.36
CA VAL A 129 -4.61 23.26 -9.37
C VAL A 129 -3.41 23.33 -8.42
N GLN A 130 -2.98 22.20 -7.85
CA GLN A 130 -1.81 22.18 -6.95
C GLN A 130 -0.55 22.71 -7.65
N VAL A 131 -0.29 22.27 -8.88
CA VAL A 131 0.87 22.73 -9.66
C VAL A 131 0.82 24.24 -9.93
N VAL A 132 -0.33 24.77 -10.36
CA VAL A 132 -0.51 26.21 -10.62
C VAL A 132 -0.27 27.03 -9.36
N LEU A 133 -0.83 26.61 -8.21
CA LEU A 133 -0.65 27.33 -6.94
C LEU A 133 0.81 27.31 -6.48
N ILE A 134 1.47 26.15 -6.54
CA ILE A 134 2.87 26.00 -6.14
C ILE A 134 3.78 26.83 -7.06
N LEU A 135 3.65 26.70 -8.37
CA LEU A 135 4.48 27.45 -9.34
C LEU A 135 4.29 28.95 -9.19
N THR A 136 3.06 29.43 -9.05
CA THR A 136 2.78 30.85 -8.81
C THR A 136 3.47 31.33 -7.53
N GLY A 137 3.43 30.52 -6.46
CA GLY A 137 4.03 30.89 -5.18
C GLY A 137 5.55 30.94 -5.25
N VAL A 138 6.16 29.97 -5.94
CA VAL A 138 7.60 29.96 -6.21
C VAL A 138 8.02 31.19 -7.03
N VAL A 139 7.30 31.52 -8.10
CA VAL A 139 7.58 32.71 -8.92
C VAL A 139 7.49 34.00 -8.08
N GLN A 140 6.46 34.12 -7.23
CA GLN A 140 6.32 35.29 -6.35
C GLN A 140 7.41 35.37 -5.29
N PHE A 141 7.81 34.23 -4.70
CA PHE A 141 8.93 34.16 -3.77
C PHE A 141 10.25 34.60 -4.44
N LEU A 142 10.53 34.13 -5.66
CA LEU A 142 11.74 34.48 -6.40
C LEU A 142 11.76 35.96 -6.81
N ARG A 143 10.61 36.55 -7.15
CA ARG A 143 10.50 37.98 -7.48
C ARG A 143 10.61 38.89 -6.25
N PHE A 144 10.11 38.45 -5.10
CA PHE A 144 10.04 39.24 -3.88
C PHE A 144 10.57 38.50 -2.65
N PRO A 145 11.87 38.11 -2.62
CA PRO A 145 12.44 37.29 -1.56
C PRO A 145 12.48 37.99 -0.19
N ALA A 146 12.44 39.33 -0.19
CA ALA A 146 12.38 40.14 1.03
C ALA A 146 11.00 40.15 1.70
N ARG A 147 9.95 39.64 1.02
CA ARG A 147 8.61 39.59 1.58
C ARG A 147 8.58 38.62 2.76
N ARG A 148 8.36 39.17 3.96
CA ARG A 148 8.24 38.37 5.18
C ARG A 148 6.89 37.64 5.18
N VAL A 149 6.94 36.32 5.30
CA VAL A 149 5.77 35.48 5.57
C VAL A 149 5.77 35.07 7.04
N VAL A 150 4.59 34.74 7.57
CA VAL A 150 4.39 34.37 8.98
C VAL A 150 5.05 33.03 9.33
N VAL A 151 5.27 32.17 8.34
CA VAL A 151 5.83 30.82 8.52
C VAL A 151 7.35 30.83 8.45
N SER A 152 8.01 30.14 9.39
CA SER A 152 9.47 30.05 9.41
C SER A 152 10.02 29.26 8.23
N ARG A 153 11.25 29.58 7.80
CA ARG A 153 11.94 28.87 6.71
C ARG A 153 12.10 27.37 6.99
N SER A 154 12.29 26.98 8.27
CA SER A 154 12.39 25.58 8.66
C SER A 154 11.09 24.81 8.45
N VAL A 155 9.94 25.43 8.75
CA VAL A 155 8.62 24.80 8.52
C VAL A 155 8.31 24.71 7.03
N MET A 156 8.68 25.72 6.24
CA MET A 156 8.61 25.65 4.78
C MET A 156 9.49 24.50 4.24
N GLY A 157 10.72 24.39 4.73
CA GLY A 157 11.63 23.31 4.38
C GLY A 157 11.08 21.94 4.73
N LEU A 158 10.40 21.81 5.88
CA LEU A 158 9.70 20.58 6.25
C LEU A 158 8.58 20.24 5.27
N ALA A 159 7.74 21.20 4.89
CA ALA A 159 6.66 20.96 3.93
C ALA A 159 7.19 20.51 2.56
N VAL A 160 8.26 21.15 2.08
CA VAL A 160 8.97 20.72 0.85
C VAL A 160 9.54 19.31 1.02
N GLY A 161 10.23 19.04 2.13
CA GLY A 161 10.83 17.73 2.40
C GLY A 161 9.77 16.61 2.45
N VAL A 162 8.66 16.84 3.14
CA VAL A 162 7.53 15.89 3.20
C VAL A 162 6.91 15.70 1.82
N ALA A 163 6.68 16.77 1.04
CA ALA A 163 6.13 16.64 -0.32
C ALA A 163 7.06 15.85 -1.26
N LEU A 164 8.36 16.13 -1.23
CA LEU A 164 9.36 15.41 -2.05
C LEU A 164 9.44 13.93 -1.66
N VAL A 165 9.44 13.62 -0.36
CA VAL A 165 9.53 12.24 0.11
C VAL A 165 8.21 11.48 -0.07
N SER A 166 7.08 12.18 -0.07
CA SER A 166 5.79 11.61 -0.47
C SER A 166 5.77 11.28 -1.96
N LEU A 167 6.30 12.17 -2.80
CA LEU A 167 6.48 11.89 -4.23
C LEU A 167 7.40 10.68 -4.45
N TYR A 168 8.49 10.61 -3.69
CA TYR A 168 9.37 9.45 -3.68
C TYR A 168 8.62 8.16 -3.31
N ALA A 169 7.89 8.14 -2.20
CA ALA A 169 7.14 6.96 -1.73
C ALA A 169 6.14 6.43 -2.76
N VAL A 170 5.56 7.35 -3.53
CA VAL A 170 4.58 7.05 -4.58
C VAL A 170 5.23 6.44 -5.83
N LEU A 171 6.41 6.91 -6.21
CA LEU A 171 7.10 6.48 -7.43
C LEU A 171 8.04 5.28 -7.20
N GLN A 172 8.56 5.12 -5.99
CA GLN A 172 9.64 4.19 -5.68
C GLN A 172 9.27 2.74 -6.01
N ALA A 173 8.01 2.33 -5.89
CA ALA A 173 7.57 0.97 -6.25
C ALA A 173 7.62 0.70 -7.77
N GLY A 174 7.63 1.73 -8.61
CA GLY A 174 7.61 1.60 -10.06
C GLY A 174 6.35 0.95 -10.63
N ASN A 175 5.27 0.89 -9.84
CA ASN A 175 3.96 0.38 -10.24
C ASN A 175 2.94 1.52 -10.12
N PRO A 176 2.37 2.01 -11.24
CA PRO A 176 1.55 3.21 -11.25
C PRO A 176 0.11 2.91 -10.79
N PHE A 177 -0.08 2.57 -9.52
CA PHE A 177 -1.42 2.42 -8.96
C PHE A 177 -1.97 3.76 -8.48
N ASP A 178 -3.13 4.16 -9.02
CA ASP A 178 -3.78 5.45 -8.72
C ASP A 178 -3.91 5.75 -7.21
N HIS A 179 -4.19 4.73 -6.40
CA HIS A 179 -4.36 4.88 -4.95
C HIS A 179 -3.05 5.22 -4.21
N TYR A 180 -1.88 5.15 -4.84
CA TYR A 180 -0.64 5.65 -4.25
C TYR A 180 -0.65 7.18 -4.15
N LEU A 181 -1.37 7.87 -5.04
CA LEU A 181 -1.49 9.33 -5.00
C LEU A 181 -2.09 9.87 -3.69
N LEU A 182 -2.77 9.02 -2.89
CA LEU A 182 -3.26 9.36 -1.56
C LEU A 182 -2.15 9.91 -0.64
N PHE A 183 -0.89 9.49 -0.83
CA PHE A 183 0.24 10.03 -0.07
C PHE A 183 0.61 11.46 -0.44
N LEU A 184 0.20 11.96 -1.61
CA LEU A 184 0.54 13.29 -2.09
C LEU A 184 -0.49 14.36 -1.74
N PHE A 185 -1.76 13.99 -1.51
CA PHE A 185 -2.85 14.97 -1.32
C PHE A 185 -2.59 15.96 -0.20
N VAL A 186 -2.29 15.48 1.01
CA VAL A 186 -2.06 16.35 2.17
C VAL A 186 -0.76 17.15 2.00
N PRO A 187 0.39 16.52 1.68
CA PRO A 187 1.63 17.27 1.46
C PRO A 187 1.53 18.34 0.37
N SER A 188 0.84 18.07 -0.74
CA SER A 188 0.67 19.05 -1.82
C SER A 188 -0.18 20.23 -1.40
N VAL A 189 -1.27 20.00 -0.68
CA VAL A 189 -2.16 21.08 -0.18
C VAL A 189 -1.43 21.95 0.84
N VAL A 190 -0.68 21.35 1.77
CA VAL A 190 0.13 22.11 2.74
C VAL A 190 1.17 22.95 2.02
N LEU A 191 1.88 22.38 1.05
CA LEU A 191 2.88 23.10 0.26
C LEU A 191 2.25 24.24 -0.56
N ALA A 192 1.14 23.98 -1.25
CA ALA A 192 0.40 25.00 -2.00
C ALA A 192 -0.12 26.13 -1.08
N GLY A 193 -0.60 25.79 0.11
CA GLY A 193 -1.03 26.74 1.13
C GLY A 193 0.12 27.65 1.58
N PHE A 194 1.28 27.09 1.87
CA PHE A 194 2.47 27.87 2.24
C PHE A 194 3.01 28.72 1.07
N CYS A 195 3.04 28.18 -0.15
CA CYS A 195 3.36 28.93 -1.37
C CYS A 195 2.40 30.11 -1.56
N SER A 196 1.12 29.95 -1.21
CA SER A 196 0.10 30.99 -1.33
C SER A 196 0.30 32.16 -0.38
N LEU A 197 1.12 32.03 0.68
CA LEU A 197 1.47 33.15 1.57
C LEU A 197 2.25 34.26 0.85
N TYR A 198 2.85 33.96 -0.30
CA TYR A 198 3.55 34.93 -1.14
C TYR A 198 2.62 35.65 -2.13
N PHE A 199 1.33 35.32 -2.18
CA PHE A 199 0.37 35.97 -3.08
C PHE A 199 -0.01 37.37 -2.58
N SER A 200 -0.36 38.28 -3.50
CA SER A 200 -1.10 39.49 -3.11
C SER A 200 -2.51 39.09 -2.63
N PRO A 201 -3.20 39.89 -1.80
CA PRO A 201 -4.57 39.57 -1.37
C PRO A 201 -5.53 39.31 -2.55
N LYS A 202 -5.41 40.13 -3.61
CA LYS A 202 -6.19 39.96 -4.84
C LYS A 202 -5.87 38.63 -5.55
N THR A 203 -4.59 38.35 -5.75
CA THR A 203 -4.13 37.08 -6.39
C THR A 203 -4.59 35.88 -5.58
N PHE A 204 -4.46 35.93 -4.25
CA PHE A 204 -4.91 34.88 -3.34
C PHE A 204 -6.39 34.61 -3.52
N SER A 205 -7.22 35.66 -3.41
CA SER A 205 -8.67 35.52 -3.54
C SER A 205 -9.07 34.96 -4.90
N SER A 206 -8.54 35.51 -6.00
CA SER A 206 -8.91 35.05 -7.35
C SER A 206 -8.49 33.61 -7.61
N LEU A 207 -7.23 33.26 -7.32
CA LEU A 207 -6.73 31.90 -7.59
C LEU A 207 -7.39 30.85 -6.71
N TRP A 208 -7.59 31.12 -5.42
CA TRP A 208 -8.23 30.16 -4.52
C TRP A 208 -9.72 29.97 -4.84
N THR A 209 -10.44 31.02 -5.23
CA THR A 209 -11.84 30.87 -5.68
C THR A 209 -11.92 29.98 -6.91
N VAL A 210 -11.08 30.22 -7.93
CA VAL A 210 -11.04 29.39 -9.15
C VAL A 210 -10.60 27.96 -8.83
N ALA A 211 -9.58 27.79 -8.00
CA ALA A 211 -9.07 26.50 -7.56
C ALA A 211 -10.14 25.66 -6.86
N LEU A 212 -10.84 26.24 -5.87
CA LEU A 212 -11.89 25.56 -5.12
C LEU A 212 -13.08 25.22 -6.02
N LEU A 213 -13.47 26.12 -6.92
CA LEU A 213 -14.54 25.85 -7.88
C LEU A 213 -14.16 24.69 -8.82
N ALA A 214 -12.94 24.70 -9.36
CA ALA A 214 -12.47 23.64 -10.25
C ALA A 214 -12.42 22.26 -9.56
N ILE A 215 -11.93 22.21 -8.31
CA ILE A 215 -11.91 20.97 -7.51
C ILE A 215 -13.33 20.52 -7.16
N ALA A 216 -14.23 21.45 -6.80
CA ALA A 216 -15.63 21.12 -6.51
C ALA A 216 -16.33 20.54 -7.75
N LEU A 217 -16.11 21.11 -8.93
CA LEU A 217 -16.65 20.61 -10.20
C LEU A 217 -16.11 19.21 -10.54
N GLU A 218 -14.82 18.95 -10.32
CA GLU A 218 -14.26 17.59 -10.45
C GLU A 218 -14.92 16.61 -9.48
N GLY A 219 -15.14 17.03 -8.22
CA GLY A 219 -15.84 16.24 -7.21
C GLY A 219 -17.27 15.88 -7.64
N VAL A 220 -18.05 16.86 -8.10
CA VAL A 220 -19.41 16.64 -8.63
C VAL A 220 -19.37 15.69 -9.82
N ARG A 221 -18.47 15.90 -10.79
CA ARG A 221 -18.30 15.02 -11.94
C ARG A 221 -18.00 13.59 -11.50
N ASN A 222 -17.13 13.39 -10.52
CA ASN A 222 -16.77 12.06 -10.04
C ASN A 222 -17.96 11.34 -9.39
N VAL A 223 -18.77 12.05 -8.58
CA VAL A 223 -19.98 11.48 -7.98
C VAL A 223 -20.99 11.07 -9.05
N VAL A 224 -21.18 11.90 -10.09
CA VAL A 224 -22.12 11.63 -11.18
C VAL A 224 -21.62 10.51 -12.10
N ALA A 225 -20.33 10.48 -12.42
CA ALA A 225 -19.75 9.53 -13.36
C ALA A 225 -19.48 8.15 -12.74
N PHE A 226 -19.27 8.07 -11.43
CA PHE A 226 -18.99 6.83 -10.70
C PHE A 226 -20.04 6.62 -9.59
N PRO A 227 -21.30 6.33 -9.96
CA PRO A 227 -22.33 6.11 -8.96
C PRO A 227 -21.94 4.94 -8.05
N LEU A 228 -21.90 5.21 -6.74
CA LEU A 228 -21.75 4.20 -5.70
C LEU A 228 -22.95 3.26 -5.79
N GLY A 229 -22.83 2.08 -6.43
CA GLY A 229 -24.02 1.21 -6.46
C GLY A 229 -24.02 -0.07 -7.27
N ALA A 230 -23.12 -0.29 -8.22
CA ALA A 230 -23.08 -1.59 -8.89
C ALA A 230 -22.16 -2.55 -8.12
N VAL A 231 -22.70 -3.30 -7.15
CA VAL A 231 -22.06 -4.56 -6.76
C VAL A 231 -21.96 -5.38 -8.03
N PRO A 232 -20.75 -5.74 -8.50
CA PRO A 232 -20.63 -6.51 -9.74
C PRO A 232 -21.46 -7.79 -9.60
N LYS A 233 -22.37 -8.04 -10.53
CA LYS A 233 -23.04 -9.34 -10.59
C LYS A 233 -21.97 -10.42 -10.76
N LEU A 234 -22.08 -11.50 -9.98
CA LEU A 234 -21.19 -12.64 -10.10
C LEU A 234 -21.05 -13.06 -11.57
N PRO A 235 -19.82 -13.20 -12.09
CA PRO A 235 -19.62 -13.77 -13.41
C PRO A 235 -20.34 -15.12 -13.51
N LYS A 236 -20.99 -15.41 -14.66
CA LYS A 236 -21.65 -16.72 -14.87
C LYS A 236 -20.68 -17.90 -14.69
N SER A 237 -19.39 -17.70 -14.97
CA SER A 237 -18.33 -18.69 -14.72
C SER A 237 -18.23 -19.07 -13.24
N ASP A 238 -18.38 -18.10 -12.33
CA ASP A 238 -18.26 -18.34 -10.90
C ASP A 238 -19.38 -19.24 -10.40
N ALA A 239 -20.61 -19.12 -10.92
CA ALA A 239 -21.72 -19.99 -10.52
C ALA A 239 -21.43 -21.49 -10.77
N MET A 240 -20.77 -21.82 -11.89
CA MET A 240 -20.38 -23.20 -12.19
C MET A 240 -19.25 -23.69 -11.28
N ILE A 241 -18.27 -22.83 -11.01
CA ILE A 241 -17.17 -23.15 -10.09
C ILE A 241 -17.68 -23.39 -8.67
N ARG A 242 -18.58 -22.54 -8.18
CA ARG A 242 -19.23 -22.69 -6.86
C ARG A 242 -19.93 -24.04 -6.72
N LYS A 243 -20.73 -24.43 -7.72
CA LYS A 243 -21.39 -25.74 -7.74
C LYS A 243 -20.39 -26.89 -7.70
N ALA A 244 -19.26 -26.76 -8.42
CA ALA A 244 -18.20 -27.76 -8.39
C ALA A 244 -17.51 -27.84 -7.03
N ILE A 245 -17.28 -26.71 -6.36
CA ILE A 245 -16.77 -26.69 -4.97
C ILE A 245 -17.74 -27.45 -4.06
N GLN A 246 -19.03 -27.05 -4.05
CA GLN A 246 -20.07 -27.65 -3.20
C GLN A 246 -20.26 -29.16 -3.42
N ALA A 247 -19.97 -29.66 -4.63
CA ALA A 247 -20.03 -31.08 -4.94
C ALA A 247 -18.82 -31.88 -4.39
N ASN A 248 -17.71 -31.20 -4.07
CA ASN A 248 -16.42 -31.83 -3.74
C ASN A 248 -15.91 -31.52 -2.33
N ILE A 249 -16.64 -30.74 -1.54
CA ILE A 249 -16.26 -30.39 -0.16
C ILE A 249 -17.48 -30.22 0.76
N PHE A 250 -17.33 -30.57 2.03
CA PHE A 250 -18.35 -30.33 3.05
C PHE A 250 -18.16 -28.97 3.74
N PRO A 251 -19.23 -28.34 4.27
CA PRO A 251 -19.17 -26.98 4.84
C PRO A 251 -18.20 -26.78 6.02
N ASN A 252 -17.80 -27.85 6.71
CA ASN A 252 -16.87 -27.82 7.85
C ASN A 252 -15.43 -28.19 7.47
N GLU A 253 -15.16 -28.45 6.19
CA GLU A 253 -13.83 -28.79 5.70
C GLU A 253 -13.07 -27.55 5.20
N THR A 254 -11.75 -27.66 5.16
CA THR A 254 -10.85 -26.61 4.66
C THR A 254 -10.53 -26.81 3.19
N MET A 255 -10.32 -25.70 2.48
CA MET A 255 -9.94 -25.68 1.07
C MET A 255 -8.66 -24.86 0.87
N THR A 256 -7.81 -25.24 -0.06
CA THR A 256 -6.73 -24.39 -0.58
C THR A 256 -6.97 -24.06 -2.04
N ILE A 257 -6.76 -22.80 -2.41
CA ILE A 257 -6.89 -22.32 -3.78
C ILE A 257 -5.52 -21.96 -4.32
N TRP A 258 -5.10 -22.65 -5.38
CA TRP A 258 -3.95 -22.27 -6.18
C TRP A 258 -4.35 -21.30 -7.30
N GLY A 259 -4.03 -20.02 -7.14
CA GLY A 259 -4.39 -18.95 -8.08
C GLY A 259 -4.84 -17.67 -7.40
N TYR A 260 -5.35 -16.71 -8.19
CA TYR A 260 -5.95 -15.47 -7.70
C TYR A 260 -7.47 -15.58 -7.76
N ALA A 261 -8.03 -16.41 -6.87
CA ALA A 261 -9.45 -16.73 -6.82
C ALA A 261 -9.98 -16.85 -5.38
N ASP A 262 -9.43 -16.05 -4.47
CA ASP A 262 -9.76 -15.94 -3.04
C ASP A 262 -11.24 -15.64 -2.77
N ARG A 263 -11.94 -15.00 -3.71
CA ARG A 263 -13.39 -14.76 -3.64
C ARG A 263 -14.22 -16.02 -3.36
N PHE A 264 -13.75 -17.21 -3.77
CA PHE A 264 -14.48 -18.45 -3.51
C PHE A 264 -14.46 -18.88 -2.04
N PHE A 265 -13.47 -18.44 -1.24
CA PHE A 265 -13.55 -18.59 0.23
C PHE A 265 -14.74 -17.82 0.80
N VAL A 266 -14.97 -16.61 0.29
CA VAL A 266 -16.09 -15.76 0.73
C VAL A 266 -17.43 -16.32 0.26
N TYR A 267 -17.55 -16.73 -1.00
CA TYR A 267 -18.82 -17.23 -1.55
C TYR A 267 -19.29 -18.55 -0.96
N GLU A 268 -18.36 -19.40 -0.54
CA GLU A 268 -18.67 -20.72 0.03
C GLU A 268 -18.57 -20.76 1.56
N HIS A 269 -18.15 -19.66 2.20
CA HIS A 269 -17.92 -19.60 3.65
C HIS A 269 -16.98 -20.71 4.16
N LEU A 270 -15.97 -21.06 3.37
CA LEU A 270 -15.01 -22.13 3.68
C LEU A 270 -13.74 -21.57 4.31
N PRO A 271 -13.21 -22.19 5.38
CA PRO A 271 -11.91 -21.84 5.94
C PRO A 271 -10.79 -22.18 4.95
N ALA A 272 -9.81 -21.28 4.82
CA ALA A 272 -8.62 -21.51 4.02
C ALA A 272 -7.70 -22.53 4.70
N GLY A 273 -7.16 -23.48 3.92
CA GLY A 273 -6.17 -24.46 4.36
C GLY A 273 -4.75 -23.92 4.41
N ASN A 274 -4.54 -22.66 4.04
CA ASN A 274 -3.24 -22.00 4.02
C ASN A 274 -3.38 -20.53 4.39
N ARG A 275 -2.29 -19.93 4.91
CA ARG A 275 -2.30 -18.57 5.50
C ARG A 275 -2.49 -17.44 4.49
N LEU A 276 -2.14 -17.68 3.22
CA LEU A 276 -2.26 -16.69 2.15
C LEU A 276 -3.56 -16.89 1.37
N PRO A 277 -4.39 -15.85 1.18
CA PRO A 277 -5.68 -15.99 0.50
C PRO A 277 -5.54 -16.36 -0.99
N HIS A 278 -4.39 -16.07 -1.60
CA HIS A 278 -4.09 -16.38 -3.00
C HIS A 278 -2.61 -16.73 -3.17
N SER A 279 -2.28 -17.43 -4.26
CA SER A 279 -0.92 -17.95 -4.47
C SER A 279 0.05 -16.97 -5.15
N TYR A 280 -0.36 -15.73 -5.43
CA TYR A 280 0.45 -14.73 -6.15
C TYR A 280 1.90 -14.64 -5.66
N TRP A 281 2.07 -14.52 -4.35
CA TRP A 281 3.39 -14.38 -3.73
C TRP A 281 4.23 -15.66 -3.71
N ILE A 282 3.61 -16.81 -3.99
CA ILE A 282 4.22 -18.14 -3.98
C ILE A 282 4.77 -18.47 -5.38
N TYR A 283 4.02 -18.12 -6.44
CA TYR A 283 4.45 -18.36 -7.83
C TYR A 283 5.23 -17.20 -8.45
N THR A 284 5.15 -15.99 -7.89
CA THR A 284 5.92 -14.85 -8.39
C THR A 284 7.39 -14.99 -8.00
N LYS A 285 8.27 -14.86 -9.00
CA LYS A 285 9.72 -14.90 -8.79
C LYS A 285 10.15 -13.78 -7.84
N SER A 286 10.80 -14.15 -6.75
CA SER A 286 11.42 -13.22 -5.79
C SER A 286 12.44 -13.97 -4.94
N PRO A 287 13.32 -13.27 -4.18
CA PRO A 287 14.20 -13.91 -3.21
C PRO A 287 13.47 -14.72 -2.13
N LEU A 288 12.18 -14.44 -1.89
CA LEU A 288 11.35 -15.09 -0.87
C LEU A 288 10.56 -16.29 -1.42
N GLN A 289 10.63 -16.56 -2.72
CA GLN A 289 9.76 -17.55 -3.37
C GLN A 289 9.91 -18.96 -2.76
N THR A 290 11.15 -19.42 -2.58
CA THR A 290 11.42 -20.75 -2.01
C THR A 290 10.92 -20.86 -0.57
N HIS A 291 11.06 -19.80 0.22
CA HIS A 291 10.54 -19.76 1.59
C HIS A 291 9.02 -19.93 1.61
N ARG A 292 8.30 -19.15 0.80
CA ARG A 292 6.83 -19.22 0.72
C ARG A 292 6.29 -20.53 0.17
N GLN A 293 7.04 -21.17 -0.74
CA GLN A 293 6.67 -22.51 -1.20
C GLN A 293 6.76 -23.53 -0.06
N ARG A 294 7.75 -23.42 0.82
CA ARG A 294 7.84 -24.29 2.01
C ARG A 294 6.71 -24.00 3.00
N GLU A 295 6.45 -22.73 3.30
CA GLU A 295 5.34 -22.37 4.20
C GLU A 295 3.98 -22.84 3.68
N LEU A 296 3.76 -22.84 2.36
CA LEU A 296 2.56 -23.46 1.80
C LEU A 296 2.51 -24.96 2.07
N ILE A 297 3.62 -25.69 1.90
CA ILE A 297 3.64 -27.13 2.21
C ILE A 297 3.39 -27.37 3.70
N ASP A 298 4.03 -26.59 4.57
CA ASP A 298 3.83 -26.69 6.02
C ASP A 298 2.35 -26.45 6.39
N ASP A 299 1.71 -25.45 5.78
CA ASP A 299 0.28 -25.19 5.95
C ASP A 299 -0.59 -26.35 5.46
N LEU A 300 -0.27 -26.94 4.29
CA LEU A 300 -1.01 -28.07 3.74
C LEU A 300 -0.86 -29.34 4.60
N ASP A 301 0.33 -29.56 5.18
CA ASP A 301 0.61 -30.67 6.07
C ASP A 301 -0.10 -30.54 7.40
N GLN A 302 -0.10 -29.33 7.98
CA GLN A 302 -0.74 -29.05 9.25
C GLN A 302 -2.26 -29.05 9.14
N ASN A 303 -2.81 -28.34 8.14
CA ASN A 303 -4.25 -28.11 8.02
C ASN A 303 -4.98 -29.17 7.22
N LYS A 304 -4.24 -30.02 6.47
CA LYS A 304 -4.75 -31.16 5.69
C LYS A 304 -6.00 -30.81 4.87
N PRO A 305 -6.01 -29.75 4.04
CA PRO A 305 -7.24 -29.28 3.40
C PRO A 305 -7.85 -30.36 2.52
N ALA A 306 -9.17 -30.52 2.65
CA ALA A 306 -9.89 -31.60 2.00
C ALA A 306 -9.96 -31.41 0.47
N LEU A 307 -9.97 -30.15 0.03
CA LEU A 307 -10.00 -29.76 -1.38
C LEU A 307 -8.82 -28.84 -1.72
N PHE A 308 -8.09 -29.17 -2.78
CA PHE A 308 -7.14 -28.28 -3.43
C PHE A 308 -7.69 -27.90 -4.81
N MET A 309 -7.95 -26.61 -5.04
CA MET A 309 -8.45 -26.09 -6.31
C MET A 309 -7.33 -25.36 -7.05
N ASP A 310 -6.87 -25.91 -8.18
CA ASP A 310 -6.04 -25.16 -9.12
C ASP A 310 -6.92 -24.30 -10.02
N ALA A 311 -6.99 -23.02 -9.67
CA ALA A 311 -7.74 -21.96 -10.34
C ALA A 311 -6.87 -21.12 -11.29
N MET A 312 -5.62 -21.51 -11.58
CA MET A 312 -4.69 -20.75 -12.42
C MET A 312 -5.05 -20.84 -13.92
N VAL A 313 -6.20 -20.27 -14.28
CA VAL A 313 -6.72 -20.13 -15.64
C VAL A 313 -7.40 -18.77 -15.79
N ALA A 314 -7.29 -18.17 -16.98
CA ALA A 314 -7.86 -16.87 -17.30
C ALA A 314 -9.36 -16.69 -16.94
N PRO A 315 -10.27 -17.66 -17.15
CA PRO A 315 -11.68 -17.49 -16.78
C PRO A 315 -11.98 -17.56 -15.27
N VAL A 316 -11.00 -17.91 -14.43
CA VAL A 316 -11.22 -18.18 -12.99
C VAL A 316 -10.31 -17.34 -12.10
N SER A 317 -9.01 -17.24 -12.40
CA SER A 317 -8.11 -16.31 -11.71
C SER A 317 -8.26 -14.89 -12.27
N THR A 318 -8.16 -13.89 -11.41
CA THR A 318 -8.18 -12.48 -11.82
C THR A 318 -6.87 -12.05 -12.51
N ILE A 319 -6.89 -10.84 -13.08
CA ILE A 319 -6.06 -10.17 -14.12
C ILE A 319 -4.52 -10.22 -13.92
N TYR A 320 -3.99 -10.84 -12.87
CA TYR A 320 -2.55 -11.01 -12.63
C TYR A 320 -2.01 -12.38 -13.06
N VAL A 321 -2.50 -12.90 -14.18
CA VAL A 321 -1.86 -14.01 -14.90
C VAL A 321 -0.98 -13.38 -15.99
N PRO A 322 0.36 -13.34 -15.85
CA PRO A 322 1.22 -12.83 -16.91
C PRO A 322 0.95 -13.56 -18.22
N ASP A 323 0.82 -12.80 -19.30
CA ASP A 323 0.59 -13.34 -20.64
C ASP A 323 1.64 -14.43 -20.96
N ASN A 324 1.17 -15.53 -21.57
CA ASN A 324 1.99 -16.62 -22.11
C ASN A 324 2.79 -17.46 -21.10
N VAL A 325 2.56 -17.34 -19.78
CA VAL A 325 3.18 -18.22 -18.78
C VAL A 325 2.13 -18.99 -17.99
N ASN A 326 2.15 -20.30 -18.17
CA ASN A 326 1.32 -21.22 -17.40
C ASN A 326 1.88 -21.36 -15.97
N TYR A 327 1.26 -20.71 -14.97
CA TYR A 327 1.64 -20.75 -13.55
C TYR A 327 0.91 -21.82 -12.74
N ARG A 328 0.43 -22.90 -13.39
CA ARG A 328 -0.20 -24.00 -12.67
C ARG A 328 0.73 -24.62 -11.63
N HIS A 329 0.14 -25.25 -10.62
CA HIS A 329 0.90 -25.80 -9.50
C HIS A 329 1.93 -26.85 -9.95
N GLU A 330 1.71 -27.55 -11.07
CA GLU A 330 2.65 -28.56 -11.57
C GLU A 330 4.01 -27.98 -12.03
N LYS A 331 4.09 -26.67 -12.25
CA LYS A 331 5.35 -25.99 -12.60
C LYS A 331 6.26 -25.74 -11.40
N PHE A 332 5.77 -26.00 -10.19
CA PHE A 332 6.50 -25.78 -8.94
C PHE A 332 6.81 -27.14 -8.31
N PRO A 333 8.02 -27.70 -8.48
CA PRO A 333 8.30 -29.11 -8.19
C PRO A 333 7.89 -29.57 -6.79
N ILE A 334 8.11 -28.74 -5.76
CA ILE A 334 7.74 -29.08 -4.38
C ILE A 334 6.22 -29.18 -4.19
N ILE A 335 5.45 -28.26 -4.80
CA ILE A 335 3.99 -28.24 -4.74
C ILE A 335 3.40 -29.35 -5.61
N ALA A 336 3.94 -29.51 -6.83
CA ALA A 336 3.55 -30.58 -7.75
C ALA A 336 3.73 -31.96 -7.13
N LYS A 337 4.86 -32.18 -6.45
CA LYS A 337 5.12 -33.43 -5.72
C LYS A 337 4.07 -33.63 -4.64
N TYR A 338 3.86 -32.64 -3.79
CA TYR A 338 2.89 -32.70 -2.70
C TYR A 338 1.47 -33.02 -3.16
N VAL A 339 0.96 -32.28 -4.15
CA VAL A 339 -0.40 -32.49 -4.66
C VAL A 339 -0.57 -33.89 -5.25
N ARG A 340 0.43 -34.42 -5.99
CA ARG A 340 0.38 -35.79 -6.51
C ARG A 340 0.38 -36.86 -5.42
N GLU A 341 1.14 -36.64 -4.34
CA GLU A 341 1.27 -37.58 -3.24
C GLU A 341 -0.02 -37.61 -2.41
N HIS A 342 -0.60 -36.45 -2.10
CA HIS A 342 -1.71 -36.33 -1.13
C HIS A 342 -3.10 -36.14 -1.74
N TYR A 343 -3.23 -35.83 -3.02
CA TYR A 343 -4.52 -35.53 -3.64
C TYR A 343 -4.78 -36.31 -4.93
N THR A 344 -6.05 -36.44 -5.30
CA THR A 344 -6.51 -37.07 -6.54
C THR A 344 -7.41 -36.09 -7.29
N LEU A 345 -7.21 -35.95 -8.61
CA LEU A 345 -8.08 -35.14 -9.46
C LEU A 345 -9.49 -35.73 -9.48
N VAL A 346 -10.50 -34.94 -9.11
CA VAL A 346 -11.90 -35.36 -9.04
C VAL A 346 -12.81 -34.64 -10.02
N ASP A 347 -12.45 -33.41 -10.44
CA ASP A 347 -13.26 -32.64 -11.39
C ASP A 347 -12.43 -31.60 -12.15
N VAL A 348 -12.91 -31.18 -13.32
CA VAL A 348 -12.37 -30.07 -14.12
C VAL A 348 -13.50 -29.21 -14.66
N VAL A 349 -13.67 -28.01 -14.11
CA VAL A 349 -14.75 -27.09 -14.50
C VAL A 349 -14.17 -25.77 -14.97
N LYS A 350 -14.49 -25.38 -16.22
CA LYS A 350 -13.94 -24.17 -16.86
C LYS A 350 -12.40 -24.07 -16.80
N GLY A 351 -11.75 -25.23 -16.83
CA GLY A 351 -10.30 -25.35 -16.74
C GLY A 351 -9.75 -25.26 -15.31
N ALA A 352 -10.53 -24.88 -14.29
CA ALA A 352 -10.13 -25.08 -12.90
C ALA A 352 -10.11 -26.58 -12.60
N ARG A 353 -9.09 -27.04 -11.88
CA ARG A 353 -8.90 -28.47 -11.54
C ARG A 353 -9.12 -28.64 -10.04
N PHE A 354 -9.96 -29.60 -9.69
CA PHE A 354 -10.34 -29.89 -8.31
C PHE A 354 -9.69 -31.19 -7.89
N TYR A 355 -8.92 -31.14 -6.81
CA TYR A 355 -8.21 -32.28 -6.26
C TYR A 355 -8.70 -32.56 -4.85
N ARG A 356 -9.17 -33.78 -4.61
CA ARG A 356 -9.63 -34.22 -3.29
C ARG A 356 -8.50 -34.92 -2.55
N ARG A 357 -8.31 -34.61 -1.27
CA ARG A 357 -7.29 -35.26 -0.43
C ARG A 357 -7.57 -36.77 -0.35
N LYS A 358 -6.53 -37.59 -0.52
CA LYS A 358 -6.60 -39.05 -0.38
C LYS A 358 -6.91 -39.38 1.08
N LYS A 359 -7.71 -40.43 1.32
CA LYS A 359 -7.88 -40.98 2.66
C LYS A 359 -6.57 -41.64 3.06
N GLU A 360 -6.03 -41.26 4.22
CA GLU A 360 -4.88 -41.92 4.86
C GLU A 360 -5.26 -43.34 5.30
#